data_AF-A0A4Q3B3P1-F1
#
_entry.id   AF-A0A4Q3B3P1-F1
#
_cell.length_a   1.000
_cell.length_b   1.000
_cell.length_c   1.000
_cell.angle_alpha   90.00
_cell.angle_beta   90.00
_cell.angle_gamma   90.00
#
_symmetry.space_group_name_H-M   'P 1'
#
loop_
_entity.id
_entity.type
_entity.pdbx_description
1 polymer ?
#
loop_
_entity_poly.entity_id
_entity_poly.type
_entity_poly.pdbx_seq_one_letter_code
_entity_poly.pdbx_strand_id
1 'polypeptide(L)'
;MKVTEYLNHRKKTLFSFEILPPLKGKSIQSIYQSIDPLLEFEPAFIDVTYHRQEYIYKKHDNGLLEKVSVRKRPGTVGICAAIMNKYKIDAVP
;
A
#
# COMPACT_ATOMS: atom_id res chain seq x y z
N MET A 1 -4.75 -12.45 11.12
CA MET A 1 -3.73 -13.46 11.49
C MET A 1 -2.35 -12.88 11.24
N LYS A 2 -1.31 -13.39 11.90
CA LYS A 2 0.08 -13.06 11.54
C LYS A 2 0.49 -13.82 10.27
N VAL A 3 1.39 -13.25 9.46
CA VAL A 3 1.93 -13.94 8.27
C VAL A 3 2.54 -15.30 8.65
N THR A 4 3.23 -15.39 9.80
CA THR A 4 3.77 -16.65 10.32
C THR A 4 2.68 -17.70 10.57
N GLU A 5 1.48 -17.30 10.98
CA GLU A 5 0.36 -18.20 11.21
C GLU A 5 -0.20 -18.74 9.88
N TYR A 6 -0.27 -17.93 8.83
CA TYR A 6 -0.62 -18.40 7.48
C TYR A 6 0.37 -19.48 7.01
N LEU A 7 1.67 -19.22 7.18
CA LEU A 7 2.70 -20.16 6.77
C LEU A 7 2.66 -21.46 7.56
N ASN A 8 2.42 -21.40 8.88
CA ASN A 8 2.39 -22.58 9.74
C ASN A 8 1.15 -23.46 9.51
N HIS A 9 -0.01 -22.87 9.18
CA HIS A 9 -1.26 -23.61 8.97
C HIS A 9 -1.53 -23.99 7.50
N ARG A 10 -0.59 -23.71 6.58
CA ARG A 10 -0.81 -23.95 5.15
C ARG A 10 -0.98 -25.43 4.84
N LYS A 11 -2.04 -25.78 4.10
CA LYS A 11 -2.27 -27.12 3.52
C LYS A 11 -1.88 -27.20 2.05
N LYS A 12 -1.77 -26.06 1.38
CA LYS A 12 -1.38 -25.87 -0.02
C LYS A 12 -0.40 -24.69 -0.14
N THR A 13 0.24 -24.55 -1.28
CA THR A 13 0.98 -23.33 -1.63
C THR A 13 0.06 -22.13 -1.51
N LEU A 14 0.52 -21.08 -0.83
CA LEU A 14 -0.24 -19.85 -0.66
C LEU A 14 0.06 -18.88 -1.79
N PHE A 15 -0.96 -18.12 -2.18
CA PHE A 15 -0.85 -16.98 -3.05
C PHE A 15 -0.96 -15.70 -2.22
N SER A 16 -0.08 -14.73 -2.47
CA SER A 16 -0.16 -13.38 -1.93
C SER A 16 0.48 -12.42 -2.93
N PHE A 17 0.21 -11.13 -2.81
CA PHE A 17 0.78 -10.12 -3.69
C PHE A 17 0.91 -8.77 -2.98
N GLU A 18 1.75 -7.91 -3.54
CA GLU A 18 1.99 -6.56 -3.05
C GLU A 18 1.33 -5.52 -3.97
N ILE A 19 0.77 -4.48 -3.38
CA ILE A 19 0.24 -3.31 -4.09
C ILE A 19 1.01 -2.04 -3.74
N LEU A 20 1.15 -1.17 -4.75
CA LEU A 20 1.66 0.17 -4.56
C LEU A 20 0.48 1.14 -4.31
N PRO A 21 0.44 1.86 -3.17
CA PRO A 21 -0.59 2.86 -2.93
C PRO A 21 -0.63 3.94 -4.03
N PRO A 22 -1.77 4.54 -4.35
CA PRO A 22 -1.87 5.57 -5.38
C PRO A 22 -1.14 6.85 -4.95
N LEU A 23 -0.92 7.77 -5.89
CA LEU A 23 -0.44 9.11 -5.52
C LEU A 23 -1.51 9.88 -4.73
N LYS A 24 -1.09 10.82 -3.89
CA LYS A 24 -2.03 11.73 -3.22
C LYS A 24 -2.91 12.45 -4.26
N GLY A 25 -4.19 12.58 -3.95
CA GLY A 25 -5.19 13.18 -4.84
C GLY A 25 -5.74 12.23 -5.91
N LYS A 26 -5.28 10.97 -5.97
CA LYS A 26 -5.89 9.92 -6.79
C LYS A 26 -6.86 9.09 -5.95
N SER A 27 -7.89 8.54 -6.60
CA SER A 27 -8.90 7.71 -5.95
C SER A 27 -8.32 6.35 -5.55
N ILE A 28 -8.80 5.81 -4.42
CA ILE A 28 -8.52 4.43 -4.00
C ILE A 28 -9.09 3.39 -4.98
N GLN A 29 -10.04 3.79 -5.84
CA GLN A 29 -10.68 2.91 -6.80
C GLN A 29 -9.68 2.20 -7.74
N SER A 30 -8.55 2.84 -8.07
CA SER A 30 -7.52 2.20 -8.88
C SER A 30 -6.91 0.97 -8.18
N ILE A 31 -6.78 1.01 -6.85
CA ILE A 31 -6.32 -0.15 -6.07
C ILE A 31 -7.35 -1.28 -6.19
N TYR A 32 -8.64 -0.96 -6.02
CA TYR A 32 -9.71 -1.95 -6.10
C TYR A 32 -9.75 -2.62 -7.46
N GLN A 33 -9.65 -1.85 -8.55
CA GLN A 33 -9.58 -2.40 -9.89
C GLN A 33 -8.38 -3.33 -10.12
N SER A 34 -7.27 -3.12 -9.42
CA SER A 34 -6.11 -4.03 -9.46
C SER A 34 -6.29 -5.27 -8.58
N ILE A 35 -7.00 -5.17 -7.46
CA ILE A 35 -7.24 -6.29 -6.52
C ILE A 35 -8.33 -7.23 -7.04
N ASP A 36 -9.43 -6.68 -7.55
CA ASP A 36 -10.62 -7.45 -7.96
C ASP A 36 -10.31 -8.68 -8.86
N PRO A 37 -9.48 -8.58 -9.92
CA PRO A 37 -9.15 -9.75 -10.75
C PRO A 37 -8.26 -10.78 -10.04
N LEU A 38 -7.59 -10.41 -8.95
CA LEU A 38 -6.70 -11.32 -8.21
C LEU A 38 -7.44 -12.09 -7.10
N LEU A 39 -8.69 -11.72 -6.80
CA LEU A 39 -9.48 -12.38 -5.75
C LEU A 39 -9.84 -13.82 -6.10
N GLU A 40 -9.95 -14.16 -7.39
CA GLU A 40 -10.24 -15.52 -7.84
C GLU A 40 -9.17 -16.54 -7.39
N PHE A 41 -7.96 -16.07 -7.11
CA PHE A 41 -6.83 -16.89 -6.67
C PHE A 41 -6.75 -17.05 -5.14
N GLU A 42 -7.76 -16.56 -4.40
CA GLU A 42 -7.85 -16.67 -2.94
C GLU A 42 -6.58 -16.20 -2.21
N PRO A 43 -6.16 -14.93 -2.34
CA PRO A 43 -4.94 -14.44 -1.71
C PRO A 43 -5.01 -14.59 -0.19
N ALA A 44 -3.95 -15.15 0.40
CA ALA A 44 -3.85 -15.33 1.85
C ALA A 44 -3.78 -13.99 2.59
N PHE A 45 -3.01 -13.04 2.05
CA PHE A 45 -2.88 -11.67 2.54
C PHE A 45 -2.40 -10.76 1.39
N ILE A 46 -2.52 -9.44 1.57
CA ILE A 46 -2.11 -8.42 0.61
C ILE A 46 -1.09 -7.49 1.25
N ASP A 47 0.10 -7.39 0.69
CA ASP A 47 1.13 -6.45 1.15
C ASP A 47 0.87 -5.06 0.56
N VAL A 48 1.12 -3.99 1.32
CA VAL A 48 0.94 -2.60 0.90
C VAL A 48 2.25 -1.85 1.05
N THR A 49 2.91 -1.53 -0.06
CA THR A 49 4.25 -0.93 -0.02
C THR A 49 4.26 0.41 0.71
N TYR A 50 5.25 0.60 1.59
CA TYR A 50 5.55 1.91 2.16
C TYR A 50 6.52 2.71 1.28
N HIS A 51 6.11 3.91 0.87
CA HIS A 51 6.99 4.83 0.17
C HIS A 51 7.64 5.81 1.15
N ARG A 52 8.98 5.79 1.20
CA ARG A 52 9.74 6.71 2.04
C ARG A 52 9.44 8.17 1.70
N GLN A 53 9.58 9.02 2.71
CA GLN A 53 9.51 10.47 2.56
C GLN A 53 10.63 10.95 1.64
N GLU A 54 10.29 11.83 0.71
CA GLU A 54 11.23 12.42 -0.23
C GLU A 54 11.55 13.87 0.18
N TYR A 55 12.61 14.43 -0.40
CA TYR A 55 12.96 15.84 -0.23
C TYR A 55 12.90 16.54 -1.57
N ILE A 56 12.22 17.68 -1.60
CA ILE A 56 12.25 18.61 -2.73
C ILE A 56 12.97 19.88 -2.28
N TYR A 57 13.72 20.49 -3.19
CA TYR A 57 14.34 21.80 -2.94
C TYR A 57 13.49 22.87 -3.61
N LYS A 58 12.92 23.78 -2.81
CA LYS A 58 12.23 24.96 -3.33
C LYS A 58 13.23 26.09 -3.51
N LYS A 59 13.26 26.68 -4.70
CA LYS A 59 14.07 27.85 -4.98
C LYS A 59 13.29 29.11 -4.58
N HIS A 60 13.89 29.96 -3.76
CA HIS A 60 13.34 31.25 -3.39
C HIS A 60 13.84 32.35 -4.33
N ASP A 61 13.16 33.49 -4.34
CA ASP A 61 13.49 34.64 -5.19
C ASP A 61 14.88 35.22 -4.88
N ASN A 62 15.36 35.05 -3.65
CA ASN A 62 16.71 35.41 -3.23
C ASN A 62 17.80 34.40 -3.64
N GLY A 63 17.46 33.38 -4.42
CA GLY A 63 18.37 32.35 -4.91
C GLY A 63 18.68 31.22 -3.92
N LEU A 64 18.19 31.28 -2.67
CA LEU A 64 18.38 30.22 -1.69
C LEU A 64 17.49 29.00 -1.98
N LEU A 65 17.95 27.82 -1.55
CA LEU A 65 17.22 26.55 -1.64
C LEU A 65 16.69 26.13 -0.26
N GLU A 66 15.38 25.94 -0.14
CA GLU A 66 14.75 25.33 1.03
C GLU A 66 14.53 23.84 0.80
N LYS A 67 15.05 23.00 1.70
CA LYS A 67 14.80 21.56 1.68
C LYS A 67 13.47 21.24 2.36
N VAL A 68 12.45 20.92 1.58
CA VAL A 68 11.12 20.55 2.07
C VAL A 68 10.94 19.04 1.99
N SER A 69 10.55 18.44 3.11
CA SER A 69 10.21 17.02 3.15
C SER A 69 8.76 16.81 2.67
N VAL A 70 8.55 15.91 1.72
CA VAL A 70 7.24 15.64 1.12
C VAL A 70 6.92 14.14 1.10
N ARG A 71 5.65 13.82 1.30
CA ARG A 71 5.11 12.46 1.09
C ARG A 71 4.22 12.46 -0.13
N LYS A 72 4.56 11.68 -1.16
CA LYS A 72 3.82 11.60 -2.43
C LYS A 72 2.61 10.66 -2.39
N ARG A 73 2.59 9.67 -1.50
CA ARG A 73 1.54 8.66 -1.37
C ARG A 73 0.79 8.80 -0.04
N PRO A 74 -0.48 8.37 0.05
CA PRO A 74 -1.24 8.38 1.30
C PRO A 74 -0.63 7.40 2.32
N GLY A 75 -1.05 7.51 3.58
CA GLY A 75 -0.55 6.63 4.63
C GLY A 75 -0.97 5.18 4.41
N THR A 76 -0.01 4.26 4.54
CA THR A 76 -0.20 2.81 4.37
C THR A 76 -1.33 2.27 5.26
N VAL A 77 -1.40 2.72 6.52
CA VAL A 77 -2.43 2.29 7.49
C VAL A 77 -3.86 2.48 6.97
N GLY A 78 -4.15 3.61 6.33
CA GLY A 78 -5.49 3.88 5.81
C GLY A 78 -5.84 3.00 4.61
N ILE A 79 -4.85 2.71 3.76
CA ILE A 79 -5.02 1.80 2.63
C ILE A 79 -5.25 0.37 3.12
N CYS A 80 -4.44 -0.11 4.08
CA CYS A 80 -4.63 -1.42 4.69
C CYS A 80 -6.02 -1.55 5.32
N ALA A 81 -6.47 -0.55 6.09
CA ALA A 81 -7.79 -0.55 6.71
C ALA A 81 -8.91 -0.61 5.66
N ALA A 82 -8.78 0.12 4.55
CA ALA A 82 -9.77 0.12 3.48
C ALA A 82 -9.84 -1.23 2.74
N ILE A 83 -8.69 -1.88 2.51
CA ILE A 83 -8.61 -3.22 1.89
C ILE A 83 -9.25 -4.27 2.81
N MET A 84 -8.83 -4.29 4.08
CA MET A 84 -9.38 -5.21 5.09
C MET A 84 -10.89 -5.02 5.26
N ASN A 85 -11.37 -3.77 5.27
CA ASN A 85 -12.79 -3.49 5.42
C ASN A 85 -13.62 -4.01 4.23
N LYS A 86 -13.13 -3.80 3.00
CA LYS A 86 -13.86 -4.16 1.78
C LYS A 86 -13.80 -5.66 1.48
N TYR A 87 -12.61 -6.24 1.50
CA TYR A 87 -12.40 -7.62 1.01
C TYR A 87 -12.34 -8.67 2.11
N LYS A 88 -12.24 -8.25 3.38
CA LYS A 88 -12.05 -9.15 4.53
C LYS A 88 -10.79 -10.02 4.42
N ILE A 89 -9.79 -9.53 3.69
CA ILE A 89 -8.45 -10.13 3.56
C ILE A 89 -7.49 -9.28 4.39
N ASP A 90 -6.59 -9.94 5.13
CA ASP A 90 -5.56 -9.25 5.91
C ASP A 90 -4.63 -8.44 4.98
N ALA A 91 -4.39 -7.18 5.35
CA ALA A 91 -3.43 -6.33 4.66
C ALA A 91 -2.21 -6.05 5.54
N VAL A 92 -1.01 -6.24 5.00
CA VAL A 92 0.26 -6.11 5.71
C VAL A 92 0.93 -4.79 5.29
N PRO A 93 1.22 -3.88 6.23
CA PRO A 93 1.78 -2.56 5.92
C PRO A 93 3.31 -2.54 5.75
#